data_AF-A0A8I5MWU1-F1
#
_entry.id   AF-A0A8I5MWU1-F1
#
_cell.length_a   1.000
_cell.length_b   1.000
_cell.length_c   1.000
_cell.angle_alpha   90.00
_cell.angle_beta   90.00
_cell.angle_gamma   90.00
#
_symmetry.space_group_name_H-M   'P 1'
#
loop_
_entity.id
_entity.type
_entity.pdbx_description
1 polymer ?
#
loop_
_entity_poly.entity_id
_entity_poly.type
_entity_poly.pdbx_seq_one_letter_code
_entity_poly.pdbx_strand_id
1 'polypeptide(L)'
;MVDDPSAADRNVEIWKMKKLSKSLEVARGNGTSMISLIIPPKDQISRVSKMLADEFGSASNIKSQVNCLSVLGAITSVQQRLRLYNKGSYSTTFR
;
A
#
# COMPACT_ATOMS: atom_id res chain seq x y z
N MET A 1 30.44 11.07 -23.47
CA MET A 1 29.20 11.65 -22.93
C MET A 1 28.19 10.51 -22.90
N VAL A 2 28.01 9.86 -21.75
CA VAL A 2 27.11 8.71 -21.61
C VAL A 2 25.82 9.23 -20.99
N ASP A 3 24.82 9.48 -21.82
CA ASP A 3 23.44 9.68 -21.37
C ASP A 3 22.88 8.29 -21.05
N ASP A 4 22.98 7.88 -19.78
CA ASP A 4 22.47 6.60 -19.31
C ASP A 4 20.95 6.73 -19.03
N PRO A 5 20.08 6.06 -19.81
CA PRO A 5 18.63 6.19 -19.67
C PRO A 5 18.12 5.74 -18.28
N SER A 6 18.89 4.94 -17.53
CA SER A 6 18.54 4.54 -16.17
C SER A 6 18.59 5.70 -15.18
N ALA A 7 19.46 6.69 -15.41
CA ALA A 7 19.54 7.88 -14.55
C ALA A 7 18.29 8.76 -14.68
N ALA A 8 17.74 8.89 -15.89
CA ALA A 8 16.51 9.62 -16.14
C ALA A 8 15.30 8.94 -15.46
N ASP A 9 15.16 7.61 -15.60
CA ASP A 9 14.12 6.83 -14.91
C ASP A 9 14.21 6.96 -13.37
N ARG A 10 15.42 6.86 -12.81
CA ARG A 10 15.64 7.06 -11.36
C ARG A 10 15.27 8.46 -10.91
N ASN A 11 15.63 9.50 -11.68
CA ASN A 11 15.25 10.88 -11.36
C ASN A 11 13.73 11.09 -11.41
N VAL A 12 13.05 10.43 -12.35
CA VAL A 12 11.57 10.44 -12.45
C VAL A 12 10.94 9.73 -11.26
N GLU A 13 11.48 8.58 -10.82
CA GLU A 13 11.01 7.88 -9.61
C GLU A 13 11.20 8.71 -8.34
N ILE A 14 12.36 9.34 -8.18
CA ILE A 14 12.65 10.26 -7.06
C ILE A 14 11.68 11.44 -7.07
N TRP A 15 11.39 12.01 -8.25
CA TRP A 15 10.43 13.10 -8.37
C TRP A 15 9.00 12.65 -8.05
N LYS A 16 8.58 11.46 -8.51
CA LYS A 16 7.27 10.86 -8.18
C LYS A 16 7.13 10.64 -6.66
N MET A 17 8.15 10.07 -6.02
CA MET A 17 8.20 9.88 -4.56
C MET A 17 8.09 11.20 -3.79
N LYS A 18 8.88 12.22 -4.18
CA LYS A 18 8.83 13.55 -3.55
C LYS A 18 7.47 14.22 -3.75
N LYS A 19 6.87 14.08 -4.93
CA LYS A 19 5.56 14.65 -5.24
C LYS A 19 4.45 13.94 -4.45
N LEU A 20 4.49 12.61 -4.38
CA LEU A 20 3.57 11.81 -3.57
C LEU A 20 3.66 12.23 -2.10
N SER A 21 4.86 12.32 -1.52
CA SER A 21 5.05 12.77 -0.14
C SER A 21 4.41 14.13 0.10
N LYS A 22 4.67 15.10 -0.78
CA LYS A 22 4.13 16.46 -0.66
C LYS A 22 2.60 16.51 -0.82
N SER A 23 2.05 15.69 -1.72
CA SER A 23 0.59 15.57 -1.90
C SER A 23 -0.08 14.89 -0.70
N LEU A 24 0.58 13.90 -0.08
CA LEU A 24 0.10 13.23 1.12
C LEU A 24 0.15 14.14 2.35
N GLU A 25 1.17 14.99 2.49
CA GLU A 25 1.26 16.00 3.57
C GLU A 25 0.16 17.07 3.48
N VAL A 26 -0.20 17.47 2.25
CA VAL A 26 -1.27 18.45 2.00
C VAL A 26 -2.65 17.82 2.11
N ALA A 27 -2.78 16.51 1.95
CA ALA A 27 -4.03 15.77 2.11
C ALA A 27 -4.45 15.67 3.59
N ARG A 28 -4.88 16.80 4.17
CA ARG A 28 -5.59 16.84 5.45
C ARG A 28 -7.08 16.63 5.22
N GLY A 29 -7.57 15.42 5.52
CA GLY A 29 -9.00 15.12 5.62
C GLY A 29 -9.53 15.27 7.06
N ASN A 30 -10.86 15.24 7.21
CA ASN A 30 -11.60 15.38 8.47
C ASN A 30 -11.38 14.21 9.46
N GLY A 31 -10.20 14.06 10.03
CA GLY A 31 -9.98 13.23 11.21
C GLY A 31 -8.96 12.12 11.02
N THR A 32 -9.28 11.02 10.35
CA THR A 32 -8.43 9.81 10.36
C THR A 32 -8.92 8.81 9.32
N SER A 33 -8.35 8.74 8.11
CA SER A 33 -8.77 7.69 7.14
C SER A 33 -7.67 7.25 6.17
N MET A 34 -6.41 7.60 6.43
CA MET A 34 -5.31 7.22 5.56
C MET A 34 -4.67 5.94 6.08
N ILE A 35 -4.77 4.86 5.32
CA ILE A 35 -4.08 3.60 5.59
C ILE A 35 -2.87 3.54 4.66
N SER A 36 -1.67 3.51 5.25
CA SER A 36 -0.42 3.27 4.52
C SER A 36 0.09 1.87 4.85
N LEU A 37 0.28 1.04 3.82
CA LEU A 37 0.83 -0.30 3.96
C LEU A 37 2.16 -0.38 3.19
N ILE A 38 3.23 -0.70 3.90
CA ILE A 38 4.56 -0.92 3.34
C ILE A 38 4.90 -2.39 3.52
N ILE A 39 5.18 -3.10 2.43
CA ILE A 39 5.50 -4.53 2.44
C ILE A 39 6.96 -4.70 2.03
N PRO A 40 7.83 -5.23 2.90
CA PRO A 40 9.19 -5.54 2.51
C PRO A 40 9.20 -6.76 1.58
N PRO A 41 10.15 -6.85 0.63
CA PRO A 41 10.16 -7.88 -0.42
C PRO A 41 10.38 -9.32 0.09
N LYS A 42 10.71 -9.49 1.38
CA LYS A 42 10.89 -10.79 2.03
C LYS A 42 9.64 -11.28 2.76
N ASP A 43 8.61 -10.45 2.87
CA ASP A 43 7.40 -10.83 3.60
C ASP A 43 6.41 -11.58 2.71
N GLN A 44 5.73 -12.56 3.29
CA GLN A 44 4.77 -13.36 2.56
C GLN A 44 3.44 -12.63 2.44
N ILE A 45 2.88 -12.60 1.23
CA ILE A 45 1.56 -12.02 0.94
C ILE A 45 0.46 -12.64 1.83
N SER A 46 0.59 -13.92 2.18
CA SER A 46 -0.33 -14.62 3.10
C SER A 46 -0.31 -14.02 4.51
N ARG A 47 0.86 -13.66 5.02
CA ARG A 47 1.01 -13.02 6.34
C ARG A 47 0.34 -11.65 6.37
N VAL A 48 0.59 -10.83 5.34
CA VAL A 48 -0.03 -9.51 5.19
C VAL A 48 -1.54 -9.62 5.04
N SER A 49 -2.02 -10.61 4.28
CA SER A 49 -3.47 -10.89 4.14
C SER A 49 -4.12 -11.24 5.47
N LYS A 50 -3.45 -12.05 6.29
CA LYS A 50 -3.91 -12.40 7.64
C LYS A 50 -3.97 -11.17 8.55
N MET A 51 -2.89 -10.38 8.59
CA MET A 51 -2.85 -9.14 9.36
C MET A 51 -3.99 -8.19 8.97
N LEU A 52 -4.27 -8.01 7.68
CA LEU A 52 -5.39 -7.18 7.21
C LEU A 52 -6.75 -7.74 7.63
N ALA A 53 -6.91 -9.06 7.71
CA ALA A 53 -8.15 -9.68 8.18
C ALA A 53 -8.36 -9.51 9.69
N ASP A 54 -7.31 -9.63 10.49
CA ASP A 54 -7.34 -9.37 11.93
C ASP A 54 -7.63 -7.88 12.22
N GLU A 55 -7.04 -6.97 11.45
CA GLU A 55 -7.32 -5.52 11.52
C GLU A 55 -8.73 -5.18 11.05
N PHE A 56 -9.29 -5.92 10.08
CA PHE A 56 -10.69 -5.74 9.65
C PHE A 56 -11.66 -6.06 10.79
N GLY A 57 -11.42 -7.16 11.51
CA GLY A 57 -12.20 -7.53 12.70
C GLY A 57 -12.09 -6.48 13.80
N SER A 58 -10.90 -5.97 14.04
CA SER A 58 -10.65 -4.93 15.05
C SER A 58 -11.29 -3.58 14.67
N ALA A 59 -11.26 -3.22 13.39
CA ALA A 59 -11.86 -1.99 12.86
C ALA A 59 -13.40 -1.99 12.99
N SER A 60 -14.04 -3.16 12.98
CA SER A 60 -15.49 -3.27 13.17
C SER A 60 -15.95 -2.82 14.57
N ASN A 61 -15.05 -2.83 15.56
CA ASN A 61 -15.34 -2.42 16.94
C ASN A 61 -15.19 -0.89 17.17
N ILE A 62 -14.89 -0.11 16.12
CA ILE A 62 -14.80 1.35 16.19
C ILE A 62 -16.20 1.93 16.40
N LYS A 63 -16.37 2.67 17.50
CA LYS A 63 -17.67 3.26 17.92
C LYS A 63 -18.23 4.31 16.94
N SER A 64 -17.36 5.01 16.21
CA SER A 64 -17.80 5.98 15.20
C SER A 64 -18.12 5.26 13.90
N GLN A 65 -19.41 5.26 13.51
CA GLN A 65 -19.88 4.61 12.28
C GLN A 65 -19.18 5.13 11.02
N VAL A 66 -18.94 6.45 10.92
CA VAL A 66 -18.30 7.07 9.76
C VAL A 66 -16.83 6.67 9.65
N ASN A 67 -16.12 6.61 10.78
CA ASN A 67 -14.72 6.17 10.81
C ASN A 67 -14.61 4.65 10.55
N CYS A 68 -15.54 3.87 11.09
CA CYS A 68 -15.63 2.43 10.87
C CYS A 68 -15.78 2.12 9.37
N LEU A 69 -16.76 2.74 8.69
CA LEU A 69 -16.96 2.56 7.26
C LEU A 69 -15.73 2.99 6.43
N SER A 70 -15.09 4.09 6.82
CA SER A 70 -13.89 4.59 6.14
C SER A 70 -12.72 3.62 6.25
N VAL A 71 -12.48 3.05 7.45
CA VAL A 71 -11.39 2.09 7.69
C VAL A 71 -11.69 0.74 7.02
N LEU A 72 -12.90 0.21 7.16
CA LEU A 72 -13.29 -1.06 6.53
C LEU A 72 -13.20 -0.99 5.00
N GLY A 73 -13.64 0.12 4.40
CA GLY A 73 -13.53 0.35 2.96
C GLY A 73 -12.08 0.41 2.48
N ALA A 74 -11.20 1.07 3.23
CA ALA A 74 -9.78 1.14 2.92
C ALA A 74 -9.09 -0.23 3.03
N ILE A 75 -9.36 -1.01 4.09
CA ILE A 75 -8.81 -2.37 4.25
C ILE A 75 -9.25 -3.28 3.10
N THR A 76 -10.54 -3.25 2.75
CA THR A 76 -11.09 -4.04 1.63
C THR A 76 -10.39 -3.69 0.31
N SER A 77 -10.17 -2.40 0.07
CA SER A 77 -9.47 -1.89 -1.13
C SER A 77 -8.03 -2.40 -1.21
N VAL A 78 -7.31 -2.40 -0.08
CA VAL A 78 -5.93 -2.92 -0.01
C VAL A 78 -5.91 -4.44 -0.24
N GLN A 79 -6.83 -5.20 0.37
CA GLN A 79 -6.91 -6.65 0.16
C GLN A 79 -7.16 -7.01 -1.32
N GLN A 80 -8.05 -6.28 -2.00
CA GLN A 80 -8.29 -6.46 -3.44
C GLN A 80 -7.02 -6.17 -4.26
N ARG A 81 -6.31 -5.10 -3.93
CA ARG A 81 -5.08 -4.71 -4.63
C ARG A 81 -3.94 -5.71 -4.38
N LEU A 82 -3.84 -6.25 -3.17
CA LEU A 82 -2.86 -7.27 -2.78
C LEU A 82 -3.03 -8.58 -3.58
N ARG A 83 -4.28 -8.97 -3.89
CA ARG A 83 -4.59 -10.17 -4.69
C ARG A 83 -4.01 -10.10 -6.12
N LEU A 84 -3.89 -8.90 -6.69
CA LEU A 84 -3.32 -8.71 -8.03
C LEU A 84 -1.81 -9.00 -8.05
N TYR A 85 -1.10 -8.67 -6.97
CA TYR A 85 0.35 -8.89 -6.87
C TYR A 85 0.74 -10.35 -6.66
N ASN A 86 -0.15 -11.18 -6.13
CA ASN A 86 0.10 -12.62 -5.93
C ASN A 86 0.21 -13.41 -7.26
N LYS A 87 -0.15 -12.80 -8.40
CA LYS A 87 -0.03 -13.39 -9.74
C LYS A 87 1.18 -12.89 -10.54
N GLY A 88 1.92 -11.90 -10.02
CA GLY A 88 3.00 -11.23 -10.75
C GLY A 88 4.36 -11.42 -10.10
N SER A 89 5.16 -12.29 -10.73
CA SER A 89 6.62 -12.44 -10.58
C SER A 89 7.15 -13.14 -9.32
N TYR A 90 8.21 -13.93 -9.55
CA TYR A 90 9.06 -14.68 -8.60
C TYR A 90 8.54 -16.03 -8.07
N SER A 91 8.02 -16.90 -8.94
CA SER A 91 8.28 -18.33 -8.76
C SER A 91 9.37 -18.75 -9.75
N THR A 92 10.61 -18.36 -9.47
CA THR A 92 11.77 -19.03 -10.04
C THR A 92 11.82 -20.40 -9.39
N THR A 93 11.18 -21.37 -10.05
CA THR A 93 11.38 -22.79 -9.76
C THR A 93 12.79 -23.11 -10.23
N PHE A 94 13.72 -23.24 -9.29
CA PHE A 94 15.02 -23.83 -9.55
C PHE A 94 14.80 -25.33 -9.81
N ARG A 95 15.14 -25.79 -11.01
CA ARG A 95 15.40 -27.19 -11.31
C ARG A 95 16.82 -27.30 -11.83
#